data_AF-S0GRZ2-F1
#
_entry.id   AF-S0GRZ2-F1
#
_cell.length_a   1.000
_cell.length_b   1.000
_cell.length_c   1.000
_cell.angle_alpha   90.00
_cell.angle_beta   90.00
_cell.angle_gamma   90.00
#
_symmetry.space_group_name_H-M   'P 1'
#
loop_
_entity.id
_entity.type
_entity.pdbx_description
1 polymer ?
#
loop_
_entity_poly.entity_id
_entity_poly.type
_entity_poly.pdbx_seq_one_letter_code
_entity_poly.pdbx_strand_id
1 'polypeptide(L)'
;MGKRNKYAYLAVAIIAGYALLSFPCIFHTMTGYPCPACGMRRAIHALLNGDIGDSILINPYGLLFVLLAVFFITGIVFDFVQKRHTFRDWLKKAERKLANKYILAFIILLTILNWIWNTHKRL
;
A
#
# COMPACT_ATOMS: atom_id res chain seq x y z
N MET A 1 25.87 23.50 -4.00
CA MET A 1 24.71 22.72 -3.50
C MET A 1 24.02 22.07 -4.69
N GLY A 2 24.25 20.77 -4.92
CA GLY A 2 23.78 20.08 -6.13
C GLY A 2 22.25 20.05 -6.22
N LYS A 3 21.70 20.44 -7.38
CA LYS A 3 20.27 20.30 -7.69
C LYS A 3 19.89 18.81 -7.60
N ARG A 4 19.25 18.43 -6.49
CA ARG A 4 18.82 17.05 -6.25
C ARG A 4 17.78 16.68 -7.31
N ASN A 5 18.16 15.80 -8.25
CA ASN A 5 17.33 15.44 -9.38
C ASN A 5 16.10 14.65 -8.89
N LYS A 6 14.96 15.34 -8.80
CA LYS A 6 13.67 14.80 -8.33
C LYS A 6 13.21 13.56 -9.10
N TYR A 7 13.67 13.37 -10.33
CA TYR A 7 13.32 12.21 -11.16
C TYR A 7 14.07 10.94 -10.75
N ALA A 8 15.27 11.06 -10.18
CA ALA A 8 16.04 9.91 -9.68
C ALA A 8 15.32 9.21 -8.52
N TYR A 9 14.70 9.97 -7.60
CA TYR A 9 13.90 9.40 -6.51
C TYR A 9 12.68 8.64 -7.00
N LEU A 10 12.02 9.16 -8.04
CA LEU A 10 10.82 8.55 -8.61
C LEU A 10 11.17 7.23 -9.31
N ALA A 11 12.25 7.21 -10.08
CA ALA A 11 12.78 6.00 -10.70
C ALA A 11 13.18 4.95 -9.64
N VAL A 12 13.90 5.36 -8.58
CA VAL A 12 14.29 4.46 -7.48
C VAL A 12 13.06 3.91 -6.75
N ALA A 13 12.03 4.72 -6.50
CA ALA A 13 10.80 4.28 -5.86
C ALA A 13 10.02 3.28 -6.72
N ILE A 14 9.96 3.49 -8.04
CA ILE A 14 9.33 2.57 -8.99
C ILE A 14 10.09 1.25 -9.04
N ILE A 15 11.43 1.29 -9.16
CA ILE A 15 12.27 0.10 -9.21
C ILE A 15 12.20 -0.69 -7.90
N ALA A 16 12.30 -0.01 -6.76
CA ALA A 16 12.14 -0.63 -5.45
C ALA A 16 10.74 -1.23 -5.28
N GLY A 17 9.70 -0.52 -5.71
CA GLY A 17 8.32 -1.03 -5.72
C GLY A 17 8.17 -2.30 -6.56
N TYR A 18 8.74 -2.32 -7.77
CA TYR A 18 8.71 -3.48 -8.66
C TYR A 18 9.50 -4.68 -8.09
N ALA A 19 10.68 -4.42 -7.53
CA ALA A 19 11.50 -5.45 -6.88
C ALA A 19 10.76 -6.05 -5.67
N LEU A 20 10.18 -5.23 -4.81
CA LEU A 20 9.39 -5.67 -3.66
C LEU A 20 8.12 -6.43 -4.07
N LEU A 21 7.55 -6.13 -5.24
CA LEU A 21 6.45 -6.89 -5.82
C LEU A 21 6.89 -8.22 -6.47
N SER A 22 8.17 -8.45 -6.74
CA SER A 22 8.62 -9.63 -7.50
C SER A 22 9.05 -10.79 -6.60
N PHE A 23 9.61 -10.52 -5.42
CA PHE A 23 10.11 -11.58 -4.53
C PHE A 23 9.02 -12.26 -3.68
N PRO A 24 9.14 -13.57 -3.39
CA PRO A 24 8.32 -14.22 -2.36
C PRO A 24 8.52 -13.53 -1.01
N CYS A 25 7.51 -13.62 -0.13
CA CYS A 25 7.57 -12.97 1.17
C CYS A 25 8.68 -13.61 2.02
N ILE A 26 9.79 -12.88 2.20
CA ILE A 26 10.97 -13.35 2.96
C ILE A 26 10.56 -13.76 4.39
N PHE A 27 9.64 -13.03 5.01
CA PHE A 27 9.11 -13.37 6.34
C PHE A 27 8.47 -14.76 6.36
N HIS A 28 7.63 -15.08 5.38
CA HIS A 28 7.03 -16.41 5.27
C HIS A 28 8.07 -17.48 4.97
N THR A 29 9.05 -17.20 4.09
CA THR A 29 10.13 -18.13 3.79
C THR A 29 11.00 -18.45 5.01
N MET A 30 11.24 -17.48 5.89
CA MET A 30 12.08 -17.65 7.08
C MET A 30 11.33 -18.24 8.27
N THR A 31 10.06 -17.86 8.48
CA THR A 31 9.30 -18.22 9.70
C THR A 31 8.27 -19.32 9.48
N GLY A 32 7.86 -19.57 8.23
CA GLY A 32 6.72 -20.43 7.90
C GLY A 32 5.35 -19.81 8.20
N TYR A 33 5.28 -18.58 8.68
CA TYR A 33 4.02 -17.88 8.98
C TYR A 33 3.75 -16.76 7.96
N PRO A 34 2.49 -16.58 7.52
CA PRO A 34 2.15 -15.43 6.68
C PRO A 34 2.27 -14.14 7.49
N CYS A 35 2.71 -13.05 6.86
CA CYS A 35 2.58 -11.71 7.44
C CYS A 35 1.21 -11.10 7.08
N PRO A 36 0.82 -9.95 7.66
CA PRO A 36 -0.45 -9.29 7.33
C PRO A 36 -0.60 -8.94 5.83
N ALA A 37 0.52 -8.78 5.11
CA ALA A 37 0.54 -8.48 3.67
C ALA A 37 0.66 -9.73 2.77
N CYS A 38 0.78 -10.93 3.32
CA CYS A 38 0.83 -12.16 2.50
C CYS A 38 -0.44 -12.30 1.67
N GLY A 39 -0.27 -12.69 0.40
CA GLY A 39 -1.39 -12.78 -0.55
C GLY A 39 -1.78 -11.46 -1.22
N MET A 40 -1.25 -10.30 -0.81
CA MET A 40 -1.61 -9.00 -1.39
C MET A 40 -1.37 -8.93 -2.91
N ARG A 41 -0.29 -9.54 -3.43
CA ARG A 41 -0.04 -9.62 -4.88
C ARG A 41 -1.09 -10.44 -5.63
N ARG A 42 -1.49 -11.59 -5.06
CA ARG A 42 -2.55 -12.45 -5.62
C ARG A 42 -3.89 -11.72 -5.61
N ALA A 43 -4.17 -10.98 -4.54
CA ALA A 43 -5.36 -10.13 -4.45
C ALA A 43 -5.36 -9.04 -5.54
N ILE A 44 -4.24 -8.33 -5.72
CA ILE A 44 -4.09 -7.33 -6.79
C ILE A 44 -4.27 -7.98 -8.17
N HIS A 45 -3.68 -9.16 -8.40
CA HIS A 45 -3.83 -9.87 -9.67
C HIS A 45 -5.29 -10.25 -9.95
N ALA A 46 -6.00 -10.80 -8.95
CA ALA A 46 -7.45 -11.08 -9.05
C ALA A 46 -8.24 -9.79 -9.36
N LEU A 47 -7.94 -8.69 -8.66
CA LEU A 47 -8.59 -7.40 -8.90
C LEU A 47 -8.37 -6.89 -10.33
N LEU A 48 -7.15 -7.00 -10.86
CA LEU A 48 -6.81 -6.57 -12.22
C LEU A 48 -7.50 -7.43 -13.29
N ASN A 49 -7.85 -8.68 -12.98
CA ASN A 49 -8.65 -9.53 -13.85
C ASN A 49 -10.17 -9.28 -13.73
N GLY A 50 -10.59 -8.38 -12.83
CA GLY A 50 -12.00 -8.07 -12.58
C GLY A 50 -12.63 -8.84 -11.42
N ASP A 51 -11.89 -9.75 -10.78
CA ASP A 51 -12.38 -10.61 -9.71
C ASP A 51 -12.28 -9.90 -8.34
N ILE A 52 -13.15 -8.92 -8.12
CA ILE A 52 -13.15 -8.09 -6.89
C ILE A 52 -13.41 -8.94 -5.64
N GLY A 53 -14.34 -9.90 -5.73
CA GLY A 53 -14.68 -10.81 -4.63
C GLY A 53 -13.47 -11.63 -4.18
N ASP A 54 -12.82 -12.29 -5.13
CA ASP A 54 -11.62 -13.08 -4.87
C ASP A 54 -10.46 -12.23 -4.37
N SER A 55 -10.28 -11.01 -4.90
CA SER A 55 -9.29 -10.07 -4.37
C SER A 55 -9.48 -9.84 -2.87
N ILE A 56 -10.70 -9.53 -2.43
CA ILE A 56 -11.01 -9.27 -1.02
C ILE A 56 -10.83 -10.54 -0.19
N LEU A 57 -11.28 -11.69 -0.68
CA LEU A 57 -11.16 -12.98 0.01
C LEU A 57 -9.70 -13.42 0.18
N ILE A 58 -8.85 -13.18 -0.82
CA ILE A 58 -7.41 -13.44 -0.75
C ILE A 58 -6.79 -12.54 0.31
N ASN A 59 -6.82 -11.21 0.10
CA ASN A 59 -6.36 -10.24 1.08
C ASN A 59 -6.97 -8.86 0.79
N PRO A 60 -7.77 -8.28 1.70
CA PRO A 60 -8.47 -7.01 1.48
C PRO A 60 -7.50 -5.84 1.30
N TYR A 61 -6.24 -5.97 1.76
CA TYR A 61 -5.23 -4.95 1.58
C TYR A 61 -4.79 -4.81 0.12
N GLY A 62 -5.00 -5.81 -0.74
CA GLY A 62 -4.76 -5.67 -2.18
C GLY A 62 -5.65 -4.62 -2.82
N LEU A 63 -6.96 -4.69 -2.54
CA LEU A 63 -7.92 -3.69 -3.00
C LEU A 63 -7.64 -2.32 -2.40
N LEU A 64 -7.41 -2.26 -1.09
CA LEU A 64 -7.07 -1.00 -0.41
C LEU A 64 -5.82 -0.35 -1.01
N PHE A 65 -4.79 -1.14 -1.29
CA PHE A 65 -3.55 -0.66 -1.89
C PHE A 65 -3.79 -0.03 -3.27
N VAL A 66 -4.56 -0.70 -4.14
CA VAL A 66 -4.87 -0.18 -5.49
C VAL A 66 -5.68 1.11 -5.41
N LEU A 67 -6.71 1.16 -4.55
CA LEU A 67 -7.53 2.37 -4.37
C LEU A 67 -6.70 3.54 -3.87
N LEU A 68 -5.82 3.31 -2.88
CA LEU A 68 -4.90 4.33 -2.39
C LEU A 68 -3.93 4.75 -3.50
N ALA A 69 -3.30 3.82 -4.21
CA ALA A 69 -2.38 4.14 -5.29
C ALA A 69 -3.04 5.05 -6.35
N VAL A 70 -4.26 4.72 -6.80
CA VAL A 70 -5.03 5.55 -7.74
C VAL A 70 -5.32 6.93 -7.15
N PHE A 71 -5.79 6.99 -5.90
CA PHE A 71 -6.08 8.26 -5.23
C PHE A 71 -4.84 9.16 -5.09
N PHE A 72 -3.69 8.58 -4.69
CA PHE A 72 -2.44 9.31 -4.55
C PHE A 72 -1.90 9.78 -5.91
N ILE A 73 -1.92 8.93 -6.94
CA ILE A 73 -1.47 9.30 -8.29
C ILE A 73 -2.34 10.42 -8.84
N THR A 74 -3.67 10.28 -8.77
CA THR A 74 -4.60 11.30 -9.28
C THR A 74 -4.45 12.64 -8.54
N GLY A 75 -4.31 12.62 -7.21
CA GLY A 75 -4.05 13.82 -6.42
C GLY A 75 -2.74 14.52 -6.77
N ILE A 76 -1.65 13.76 -6.94
CA ILE A 76 -0.34 14.31 -7.34
C ILE A 76 -0.40 14.89 -8.76
N VAL A 77 -1.01 14.17 -9.71
CA VAL A 77 -1.19 14.65 -11.08
C VAL A 77 -2.03 15.92 -11.10
N PHE A 78 -3.10 15.98 -10.32
CA PHE A 78 -3.94 17.18 -10.20
C PHE A 78 -3.16 18.40 -9.69
N ASP A 79 -2.41 18.26 -8.58
CA ASP A 79 -1.56 19.32 -8.05
C ASP A 79 -0.51 19.78 -9.07
N PHE A 80 0.07 18.83 -9.82
CA PHE A 80 1.06 19.11 -10.85
C PHE A 80 0.46 19.89 -12.03
N VAL A 81 -0.69 19.47 -12.56
CA VAL A 81 -1.37 20.10 -13.70
C VAL A 81 -1.88 21.49 -13.32
N GLN A 82 -2.50 21.61 -12.13
CA GLN A 82 -3.07 22.88 -11.65
C GLN A 82 -2.02 23.83 -11.09
N LYS A 83 -0.76 23.40 -10.93
CA LYS A 83 0.32 24.11 -10.24
C LYS A 83 -0.10 24.56 -8.83
N ARG A 84 -0.91 23.74 -8.15
CA ARG A 84 -1.38 23.96 -6.78
C ARG A 84 -0.71 22.97 -5.82
N HIS A 85 -0.85 23.22 -4.53
CA HIS A 85 -0.34 22.35 -3.45
C HIS A 85 -1.45 21.79 -2.58
N THR A 86 -2.69 21.78 -3.09
CA THR A 86 -3.89 21.44 -2.33
C THR A 86 -3.84 19.99 -1.84
N PHE A 87 -3.48 19.05 -2.70
CA PHE A 87 -3.35 17.64 -2.32
C PHE A 87 -2.19 17.43 -1.35
N ARG A 88 -1.05 18.09 -1.56
CA ARG A 88 0.09 18.05 -0.63
C ARG A 88 -0.27 18.58 0.76
N ASP A 89 -0.99 19.69 0.85
CA ASP A 89 -1.38 20.29 2.13
C ASP A 89 -2.44 19.45 2.86
N TRP A 90 -3.36 18.86 2.09
CA TRP A 90 -4.30 17.86 2.60
C TRP A 90 -3.56 16.63 3.14
N LEU A 91 -2.55 16.13 2.43
CA LEU A 91 -1.75 14.97 2.85
C LEU A 91 -1.04 15.23 4.18
N LYS A 92 -0.43 16.41 4.36
CA LYS A 92 0.17 16.80 5.65
C LYS A 92 -0.84 16.87 6.79
N LYS A 93 -2.06 17.34 6.53
CA LYS A 93 -3.15 17.35 7.52
C LYS A 93 -3.61 15.93 7.85
N ALA A 94 -3.76 15.08 6.84
CA ALA A 94 -4.12 13.68 6.98
C ALA A 94 -3.07 12.91 7.78
N GLU A 95 -1.78 13.11 7.52
CA GLU A 95 -0.67 12.50 8.26
C GLU A 95 -0.73 12.84 9.75
N ARG A 96 -0.94 14.12 10.12
CA ARG A 96 -1.10 14.52 11.52
C ARG A 96 -2.32 13.87 12.18
N LYS A 97 -3.43 13.73 11.43
CA LYS A 97 -4.63 13.04 11.93
C LYS A 97 -4.37 11.55 12.11
N LEU A 98 -3.66 10.92 11.17
CA LEU A 98 -3.30 9.50 11.21
C LEU A 98 -2.33 9.19 12.36
N ALA A 99 -1.45 10.15 12.71
CA ALA A 99 -0.56 10.07 13.86
C ALA A 99 -1.29 10.16 15.22
N ASN A 100 -2.60 10.41 15.23
CA ASN A 100 -3.40 10.30 16.45
C ASN A 100 -3.36 8.85 16.96
N LYS A 101 -2.94 8.68 18.22
CA LYS A 101 -2.81 7.36 18.87
C LYS A 101 -4.05 6.47 18.74
N TYR A 102 -5.26 7.05 18.74
CA TYR A 102 -6.50 6.27 18.61
C TYR A 102 -6.67 5.71 17.19
N ILE A 103 -6.36 6.51 16.16
CA ILE A 103 -6.42 6.07 14.77
C ILE A 103 -5.32 5.05 14.51
N LEU A 104 -4.11 5.28 15.02
CA LEU A 104 -3.01 4.33 14.91
C LEU A 104 -3.34 3.00 15.59
N ALA A 105 -3.89 3.03 16.81
CA ALA A 105 -4.33 1.83 17.52
C ALA A 105 -5.40 1.05 16.74
N PHE A 106 -6.34 1.76 16.11
CA PHE A 106 -7.36 1.15 15.25
C PHE A 106 -6.74 0.48 14.01
N ILE A 107 -5.77 1.12 13.34
CA ILE A 107 -5.06 0.53 12.20
C ILE A 107 -4.27 -0.71 12.61
N ILE A 108 -3.59 -0.66 13.76
CA ILE A 108 -2.87 -1.80 14.32
C ILE A 108 -3.84 -2.95 14.60
N LEU A 109 -4.99 -2.67 15.21
CA LEU A 109 -6.03 -3.67 15.47
C LEU A 109 -6.49 -4.32 14.17
N LEU A 110 -6.83 -3.54 13.13
CA LEU A 110 -7.21 -4.08 11.83
C LEU A 110 -6.10 -4.94 11.20
N THR A 111 -4.83 -4.54 11.40
CA THR A 111 -3.66 -5.29 10.91
C THR A 111 -3.51 -6.63 11.61
N ILE A 112 -3.72 -6.67 12.93
CA ILE A 112 -3.71 -7.91 13.72
C ILE A 112 -4.87 -8.82 13.29
N LEU A 113 -6.07 -8.27 13.11
CA LEU A 113 -7.23 -9.04 12.65
C LEU A 113 -6.99 -9.63 11.25
N ASN A 114 -6.44 -8.85 10.32
CA ASN A 114 -6.08 -9.36 8.99
C ASN A 114 -5.00 -10.44 9.07
N TRP A 115 -4.05 -10.29 9.99
CA TRP A 115 -3.00 -11.29 10.20
C TRP A 115 -3.55 -12.61 10.72
N ILE A 116 -4.42 -12.56 11.74
CA ILE A 116 -5.11 -13.75 12.26
C ILE A 116 -5.89 -14.45 11.14
N TRP A 117 -6.61 -13.68 10.33
CA TRP A 117 -7.36 -14.23 9.20
C TRP A 117 -6.44 -14.89 8.16
N ASN A 118 -5.29 -14.29 7.85
CA ASN A 118 -4.32 -14.87 6.92
C ASN A 118 -3.68 -16.15 7.44
N THR A 119 -3.40 -16.22 8.74
CA THR A 119 -2.87 -17.43 9.39
C THR A 119 -3.89 -18.57 9.32
N HIS A 120 -5.18 -18.30 9.53
CA HIS A 120 -6.24 -19.30 9.39
C HIS A 120 -6.35 -19.81 7.94
N LYS A 121 -6.14 -18.94 6.94
CA LYS A 121 -6.12 -19.29 5.52
C LYS A 121 -4.84 -20.01 5.06
N ARG A 122 -3.82 -20.15 5.93
CA ARG A 122 -2.50 -20.74 5.62
C ARG A 122 -1.89 -20.18 4.32
N LEU A 123 -1.97 -18.85 4.18
CA LEU A 123 -1.58 -18.11 2.97
C LEU A 123 -0.09 -18.13 2.63
#